data_AF-A0A842PV37-F1
#
_entry.id   AF-A0A842PV37-F1
#
_cell.length_a   1.000
_cell.length_b   1.000
_cell.length_c   1.000
_cell.angle_alpha   90.00
_cell.angle_beta   90.00
_cell.angle_gamma   90.00
#
_symmetry.space_group_name_H-M   'P 1'
#
loop_
_entity.id
_entity.type
_entity.pdbx_description
1 polymer ?
#
loop_
_entity_poly.entity_id
_entity_poly.type
_entity_poly.pdbx_seq_one_letter_code
_entity_poly.pdbx_strand_id
1 'polypeptide(L)'
;MTTEDGPFHDCELDPEAILGTHTFEDVLFTDDTETPVNVLTGETPAHSQATVEEAKAFAASIDSGTPQIALPASVESQVETQSKPYTAAAFFHFKATGSLKRHRAYHAAHNSDTFTVDFEADYESGELTITVEQAGEF
;
A
#
# COMPACT_ATOMS: atom_id res chain seq x y z
N MET A 1 13.54 -28.51 -14.31
CA MET A 1 12.61 -27.37 -14.30
C MET A 1 13.46 -26.14 -14.55
N THR A 2 13.40 -25.59 -15.75
CA THR A 2 14.07 -24.34 -16.11
C THR A 2 13.40 -23.21 -15.32
N THR A 3 14.21 -22.33 -14.75
CA THR A 3 13.86 -21.11 -14.00
C THR A 3 13.02 -20.09 -14.78
N GLU A 4 12.53 -20.46 -15.97
CA GLU A 4 11.85 -19.61 -16.94
C GLU A 4 10.31 -19.64 -16.82
N ASP A 5 9.74 -20.57 -16.04
CA ASP A 5 8.29 -20.71 -15.82
C ASP A 5 7.87 -20.39 -14.38
N GLY A 6 8.75 -19.73 -13.62
CA GLY A 6 8.48 -19.35 -12.23
C GLY A 6 7.69 -18.04 -12.13
N PRO A 7 6.96 -17.82 -11.01
CA PRO A 7 6.15 -16.61 -10.82
C PRO A 7 6.96 -15.30 -10.86
N PHE A 8 8.29 -15.39 -10.69
CA PHE A 8 9.23 -14.27 -10.73
C PHE A 8 9.93 -14.07 -12.07
N HIS A 9 9.51 -14.76 -13.15
CA HIS A 9 10.19 -14.67 -14.45
C HIS A 9 10.30 -13.23 -14.99
N ASP A 10 9.26 -12.41 -14.78
CA ASP A 10 9.22 -10.99 -15.14
C ASP A 10 9.68 -10.04 -14.02
N CYS A 11 10.18 -10.58 -12.90
CA CYS A 11 10.64 -9.81 -11.76
C CYS A 11 12.15 -9.56 -11.86
N GLU A 12 12.54 -8.30 -11.67
CA GLU A 12 13.95 -7.91 -11.57
C GLU A 12 14.55 -8.21 -10.18
N LEU A 13 13.71 -8.49 -9.19
CA LEU A 13 14.13 -8.87 -7.84
C LEU A 13 13.96 -10.37 -7.67
N ASP A 14 15.00 -11.00 -7.13
CA ASP A 14 14.96 -12.39 -6.70
C ASP A 14 13.93 -12.60 -5.58
N PRO A 15 13.29 -13.77 -5.50
CA PRO A 15 12.33 -14.08 -4.43
C PRO A 15 12.96 -13.95 -3.04
N GLU A 16 14.25 -14.26 -2.89
CA GLU A 16 14.99 -14.11 -1.64
C GLU A 16 15.05 -12.67 -1.12
N ALA A 17 14.92 -11.67 -2.01
CA ALA A 17 14.97 -10.26 -1.63
C ALA A 17 13.69 -9.77 -0.94
N ILE A 18 12.57 -10.48 -1.10
CA ILE A 18 11.29 -10.15 -0.47
C ILE A 18 10.92 -11.11 0.68
N LEU A 19 11.67 -12.20 0.87
CA LEU A 19 11.48 -13.13 1.97
C LEU A 19 11.69 -12.44 3.33
N GLY A 20 10.93 -12.89 4.32
CA GLY A 20 10.93 -12.34 5.68
C GLY A 20 9.99 -11.14 5.83
N THR A 21 10.18 -10.41 6.92
CA THR A 21 9.36 -9.25 7.30
C THR A 21 10.04 -7.95 6.89
N HIS A 22 9.32 -7.11 6.14
CA HIS A 22 9.78 -5.79 5.70
C HIS A 22 8.77 -4.73 6.12
N THR A 23 9.25 -3.70 6.80
CA THR A 23 8.44 -2.54 7.24
C THR A 23 8.74 -1.33 6.37
N PHE A 24 7.69 -0.64 5.95
CA PHE A 24 7.72 0.58 5.16
C PHE A 24 7.11 1.70 5.99
N GLU A 25 7.94 2.68 6.34
CA GLU A 25 7.57 3.81 7.20
C GLU A 25 6.95 4.95 6.37
N ASP A 26 6.00 5.68 6.97
CA ASP A 26 5.38 6.89 6.38
C ASP A 26 4.70 6.65 5.02
N VAL A 27 4.03 5.50 4.87
CA VAL A 27 3.37 5.12 3.60
C VAL A 27 1.85 5.07 3.68
N LEU A 28 1.29 4.86 4.88
CA LEU A 28 -0.15 4.81 5.07
C LEU A 28 -0.72 6.21 5.36
N PHE A 29 -2.01 6.37 5.07
CA PHE A 29 -2.74 7.57 5.49
C PHE A 29 -2.83 7.64 7.02
N THR A 30 -2.39 8.74 7.61
CA THR A 30 -2.51 9.01 9.06
C THR A 30 -3.32 10.29 9.31
N ASP A 31 -3.72 10.55 10.56
CA ASP A 31 -4.38 11.81 10.94
C ASP A 31 -3.46 13.04 10.72
N ASP A 32 -2.14 12.82 10.73
CA ASP A 32 -1.11 13.83 10.44
C ASP A 32 -0.86 14.03 8.93
N THR A 33 -1.61 13.34 8.06
CA THR A 33 -1.46 13.50 6.60
C THR A 33 -1.67 14.96 6.21
N GLU A 34 -0.76 15.50 5.39
CA GLU A 34 -0.82 16.90 4.97
C GLU A 34 -2.15 17.21 4.23
N THR A 35 -2.81 18.28 4.67
CA THR A 35 -4.05 18.77 4.06
C THR A 35 -3.92 20.22 3.61
N PRO A 36 -4.58 20.62 2.51
CA PRO A 36 -4.62 22.01 2.09
C PRO A 36 -5.25 22.88 3.18
N VAL A 37 -4.76 24.10 3.30
CA VAL A 37 -5.33 25.13 4.18
C VAL A 37 -5.83 26.31 3.35
N ASN A 38 -7.03 26.78 3.65
CA ASN A 38 -7.55 27.99 3.03
C ASN A 38 -6.83 29.21 3.62
N VAL A 39 -6.10 29.96 2.79
CA VAL A 39 -5.31 31.11 3.24
C VAL A 39 -6.14 32.26 3.84
N LEU A 40 -7.44 32.33 3.55
CA LEU A 40 -8.32 33.38 4.10
C LEU A 40 -8.91 33.00 5.45
N THR A 41 -9.15 31.72 5.70
CA THR A 41 -9.82 31.24 6.92
C THR A 41 -8.89 30.49 7.87
N GLY A 42 -7.76 29.99 7.38
CA GLY A 42 -6.85 29.10 8.09
C GLY A 42 -7.38 27.67 8.25
N GLU A 43 -8.52 27.34 7.63
CA GLU A 43 -9.20 26.05 7.83
C GLU A 43 -8.92 25.08 6.68
N THR A 44 -8.85 23.79 7.01
CA THR A 44 -8.81 22.70 6.03
C THR A 44 -10.17 22.60 5.33
N PRO A 45 -10.21 22.58 3.98
CA PRO A 45 -11.45 22.38 3.22
C PRO A 45 -12.18 21.09 3.60
N ALA A 46 -13.51 21.14 3.64
CA ALA A 46 -14.34 20.00 4.05
C ALA A 46 -14.10 18.70 3.24
N HIS A 47 -13.71 18.81 1.96
CA HIS A 47 -13.39 17.64 1.13
C HIS A 47 -12.07 16.96 1.55
N SER A 48 -11.14 17.72 2.12
CA SER A 48 -9.85 17.24 2.61
C SER A 48 -9.88 16.80 4.07
N GLN A 49 -10.99 17.00 4.78
CA GLN A 49 -11.17 16.48 6.14
C GLN A 49 -11.53 14.99 6.07
N ALA A 50 -10.75 14.16 6.75
CA ALA A 50 -10.94 12.72 6.84
C ALA A 50 -10.33 12.16 8.12
N THR A 51 -10.90 11.04 8.58
CA THR A 51 -10.35 10.25 9.68
C THR A 51 -9.71 8.96 9.18
N VAL A 52 -8.81 8.37 9.98
CA VAL A 52 -8.19 7.07 9.70
C VAL A 52 -9.24 5.97 9.48
N GLU A 53 -10.31 5.97 10.29
CA GLU A 53 -11.38 4.97 10.18
C GLU A 53 -12.14 5.08 8.84
N GLU A 54 -12.38 6.30 8.35
CA GLU A 54 -12.97 6.51 7.03
C GLU A 54 -12.05 5.99 5.91
N ALA A 55 -10.75 6.25 6.00
CA ALA A 55 -9.77 5.80 5.02
C ALA A 55 -9.67 4.26 4.99
N LYS A 56 -9.62 3.64 6.16
CA LYS A 56 -9.60 2.18 6.32
C LYS A 56 -10.88 1.53 5.80
N ALA A 57 -12.04 2.09 6.14
CA ALA A 57 -13.32 1.62 5.62
C ALA A 57 -13.41 1.76 4.09
N PHE A 58 -12.90 2.87 3.54
CA PHE A 58 -12.83 3.06 2.10
C PHE A 58 -11.96 2.00 1.41
N ALA A 59 -10.75 1.75 1.91
CA ALA A 59 -9.88 0.72 1.35
C ALA A 59 -10.53 -0.68 1.43
N ALA A 60 -11.12 -1.03 2.57
CA ALA A 60 -11.83 -2.29 2.75
C ALA A 60 -13.09 -2.43 1.87
N SER A 61 -13.67 -1.31 1.40
CA SER A 61 -14.85 -1.33 0.53
C SER A 61 -14.56 -1.69 -0.93
N ILE A 62 -13.28 -1.67 -1.34
CA ILE A 62 -12.88 -1.96 -2.72
C ILE A 62 -12.80 -3.47 -2.96
N ASP A 63 -13.82 -3.99 -3.65
CA ASP A 63 -13.85 -5.39 -4.09
C ASP A 63 -12.98 -5.58 -5.34
N SER A 64 -11.70 -5.87 -5.13
CA SER A 64 -10.70 -6.08 -6.20
C SER A 64 -10.05 -7.47 -6.16
N GLY A 65 -10.52 -8.35 -5.27
CA GLY A 65 -9.89 -9.66 -5.00
C GLY A 65 -8.51 -9.59 -4.33
N THR A 66 -7.93 -8.40 -4.17
CA THR A 66 -6.68 -8.16 -3.46
C THR A 66 -6.93 -7.23 -2.28
N PRO A 67 -6.35 -7.49 -1.09
CA PRO A 67 -6.44 -6.56 0.02
C PRO A 67 -5.87 -5.18 -0.33
N GLN A 68 -6.64 -4.13 -0.01
CA GLN A 68 -6.31 -2.74 -0.30
C GLN A 68 -5.97 -2.02 1.00
N ILE A 69 -5.06 -1.04 0.89
CA ILE A 69 -4.64 -0.15 1.97
C ILE A 69 -4.92 1.30 1.56
N ALA A 70 -5.12 2.17 2.55
CA ALA A 70 -5.29 3.60 2.31
C ALA A 70 -3.93 4.31 2.31
N LEU A 71 -3.60 4.94 1.19
CA LEU A 71 -2.39 5.75 1.01
C LEU A 71 -2.75 7.24 1.04
N PRO A 72 -1.85 8.11 1.52
CA PRO A 72 -2.08 9.55 1.50
C PRO A 72 -2.10 10.08 0.05
N ALA A 73 -2.98 11.05 -0.20
CA ALA A 73 -3.03 11.82 -1.43
C ALA A 73 -2.30 13.16 -1.25
N SER A 74 -1.55 13.60 -2.25
CA SER A 74 -0.86 14.89 -2.17
C SER A 74 -1.85 16.04 -2.08
N VAL A 75 -1.44 17.13 -1.43
CA VAL A 75 -2.24 18.36 -1.32
C VAL A 75 -2.66 18.87 -2.70
N GLU A 76 -1.77 18.83 -3.69
CA GLU A 76 -2.07 19.24 -5.06
C GLU A 76 -3.21 18.41 -5.66
N SER A 77 -3.18 17.09 -5.51
CA SER A 77 -4.26 16.22 -5.99
C SER A 77 -5.57 16.46 -5.26
N GLN A 78 -5.53 16.62 -3.93
CA GLN A 78 -6.73 16.92 -3.14
C GLN A 78 -7.44 18.19 -3.65
N VAL A 79 -6.67 19.24 -3.93
CA VAL A 79 -7.19 20.52 -4.41
C VAL A 79 -7.67 20.42 -5.87
N GLU A 80 -6.88 19.82 -6.75
CA GLU A 80 -7.20 19.73 -8.19
C GLU A 80 -8.46 18.90 -8.44
N THR A 81 -8.62 17.79 -7.72
CA THR A 81 -9.74 16.86 -7.92
C THR A 81 -10.86 17.01 -6.88
N GLN A 82 -10.73 17.95 -5.93
CA GLN A 82 -11.65 18.14 -4.82
C GLN A 82 -11.96 16.83 -4.06
N SER A 83 -10.94 15.99 -3.88
CA SER A 83 -11.06 14.64 -3.33
C SER A 83 -10.58 14.55 -1.89
N LYS A 84 -10.89 13.42 -1.26
CA LYS A 84 -10.40 13.04 0.08
C LYS A 84 -8.86 12.96 0.10
N PRO A 85 -8.22 13.13 1.28
CA PRO A 85 -6.76 13.11 1.44
C PRO A 85 -6.16 11.70 1.36
N TYR A 86 -6.92 10.71 0.88
CA TYR A 86 -6.49 9.33 0.77
C TYR A 86 -6.93 8.70 -0.55
N THR A 87 -6.22 7.65 -0.95
CA THR A 87 -6.56 6.78 -2.07
C THR A 87 -6.40 5.32 -1.66
N ALA A 88 -7.10 4.42 -2.33
CA ALA A 88 -6.96 2.98 -2.10
C ALA A 88 -5.98 2.40 -3.12
N ALA A 89 -5.04 1.59 -2.66
CA ALA A 89 -4.15 0.82 -3.51
C ALA A 89 -3.85 -0.54 -2.89
N ALA A 90 -3.47 -1.53 -3.71
CA ALA A 90 -3.08 -2.84 -3.20
C ALA A 90 -1.93 -2.70 -2.21
N PHE A 91 -1.85 -3.56 -1.20
CA PHE A 91 -0.80 -3.48 -0.16
C PHE A 91 0.63 -3.52 -0.75
N PHE A 92 0.83 -4.23 -1.86
CA PHE A 92 2.11 -4.28 -2.58
C PHE A 92 2.30 -3.16 -3.61
N HIS A 93 1.47 -2.11 -3.64
CA HIS A 93 1.58 -1.04 -4.62
C HIS A 93 2.95 -0.33 -4.54
N PHE A 94 3.49 0.15 -5.67
CA PHE A 94 4.83 0.75 -5.70
C PHE A 94 4.94 2.02 -4.84
N LYS A 95 3.83 2.73 -4.63
CA LYS A 95 3.79 3.87 -3.70
C LYS A 95 4.00 3.46 -2.24
N ALA A 96 3.56 2.27 -1.86
CA ALA A 96 3.75 1.74 -0.52
C ALA A 96 5.11 1.03 -0.36
N THR A 97 5.51 0.26 -1.36
CA THR A 97 6.77 -0.52 -1.31
C THR A 97 8.01 0.26 -1.77
N GLY A 98 7.81 1.49 -2.25
CA GLY A 98 8.85 2.42 -2.71
C GLY A 98 9.49 2.08 -4.05
N SER A 99 9.10 0.99 -4.73
CA SER A 99 9.72 0.57 -5.99
C SER A 99 8.80 -0.29 -6.85
N LEU A 100 8.82 -0.06 -8.17
CA LEU A 100 8.16 -0.93 -9.16
C LEU A 100 8.69 -2.37 -9.12
N LYS A 101 9.97 -2.56 -8.77
CA LYS A 101 10.57 -3.89 -8.68
C LYS A 101 9.96 -4.69 -7.53
N ARG A 102 9.82 -4.06 -6.37
CA ARG A 102 9.17 -4.66 -5.19
C ARG A 102 7.69 -4.92 -5.45
N HIS A 103 7.00 -3.97 -6.09
CA HIS A 103 5.62 -4.16 -6.49
C HIS A 103 5.41 -5.44 -7.30
N ARG A 104 6.23 -5.67 -8.33
CA ARG A 104 6.16 -6.90 -9.15
C ARG A 104 6.48 -8.15 -8.34
N ALA A 105 7.53 -8.10 -7.51
CA ALA A 105 7.94 -9.24 -6.71
C ALA A 105 6.87 -9.67 -5.69
N TYR A 106 6.29 -8.73 -4.93
CA TYR A 106 5.21 -9.05 -4.00
C TYR A 106 3.92 -9.47 -4.71
N HIS A 107 3.60 -8.87 -5.86
CA HIS A 107 2.48 -9.32 -6.69
C HIS A 107 2.69 -10.77 -7.16
N ALA A 108 3.89 -11.12 -7.60
CA ALA A 108 4.24 -12.49 -7.99
C ALA A 108 4.15 -13.47 -6.80
N ALA A 109 4.66 -13.09 -5.63
CA ALA A 109 4.56 -13.90 -4.41
C ALA A 109 3.09 -14.13 -4.01
N HIS A 110 2.27 -13.08 -3.98
CA HIS A 110 0.88 -13.15 -3.56
C HIS A 110 0.01 -13.98 -4.52
N ASN A 111 0.34 -14.00 -5.82
CA ASN A 111 -0.36 -14.83 -6.81
C ASN A 111 0.21 -16.24 -6.94
N SER A 112 1.23 -16.60 -6.16
CA SER A 112 1.88 -17.90 -6.21
C SER A 112 1.49 -18.77 -5.03
N ASP A 113 1.18 -20.03 -5.29
CA ASP A 113 0.96 -21.02 -4.22
C ASP A 113 2.25 -21.39 -3.45
N THR A 114 3.42 -20.92 -3.90
CA THR A 114 4.73 -21.21 -3.30
C THR A 114 5.06 -20.27 -2.13
N PHE A 115 4.34 -19.16 -1.98
CA PHE A 115 4.60 -18.17 -0.93
C PHE A 115 3.33 -17.83 -0.17
N THR A 116 3.46 -17.67 1.14
CA THR A 116 2.43 -17.09 1.98
C THR A 116 2.80 -15.63 2.19
N VAL A 117 1.92 -14.71 1.78
CA VAL A 117 2.10 -13.26 1.95
C VAL A 117 1.06 -12.75 2.93
N ASP A 118 1.52 -12.20 4.05
CA ASP A 118 0.72 -11.53 5.06
C ASP A 118 1.11 -10.06 5.16
N PHE A 119 0.20 -9.19 5.59
CA PHE A 119 0.48 -7.78 5.78
C PHE A 119 -0.27 -7.20 6.97
N GLU A 120 0.38 -6.24 7.62
CA GLU A 120 -0.16 -5.46 8.72
C GLU A 120 -0.06 -3.97 8.37
N ALA A 121 -1.17 -3.26 8.48
CA ALA A 121 -1.26 -1.83 8.21
C ALA A 121 -1.50 -1.06 9.51
N ASP A 122 -0.45 -0.43 10.04
CA ASP A 122 -0.49 0.38 11.25
C ASP A 122 -0.74 1.85 10.89
N TYR A 123 -2.02 2.23 10.85
CA TYR A 123 -2.43 3.60 10.52
C TYR A 123 -2.16 4.61 11.64
N GLU A 124 -1.79 4.16 12.85
CA GLU A 124 -1.38 5.04 13.94
C GLU A 124 0.03 5.61 13.68
N SER A 125 0.97 4.76 13.26
CA SER A 125 2.36 5.15 12.97
C SER A 125 2.61 5.43 11.49
N GLY A 126 1.67 5.08 10.61
CA GLY A 126 1.81 5.22 9.16
C GLY A 126 2.61 4.08 8.51
N GLU A 127 2.83 2.98 9.22
CA GLU A 127 3.72 1.90 8.84
C GLU A 127 2.97 0.75 8.17
N LEU A 128 3.53 0.24 7.07
CA LEU A 128 3.07 -0.98 6.44
C LEU A 128 4.12 -2.07 6.64
N THR A 129 3.75 -3.17 7.27
CA THR A 129 4.60 -4.35 7.40
C THR A 129 4.11 -5.44 6.47
N ILE A 130 4.99 -5.98 5.64
CA ILE A 130 4.71 -7.11 4.75
C ILE A 130 5.60 -8.27 5.14
N THR A 131 5.01 -9.43 5.40
CA THR A 131 5.72 -10.67 5.73
C THR A 131 5.52 -11.67 4.60
N VAL A 132 6.62 -12.18 4.05
CA VAL A 132 6.61 -13.22 3.02
C VAL A 132 7.36 -14.43 3.53
N GLU A 133 6.65 -15.55 3.57
CA GLU A 133 7.20 -16.84 3.94
C GLU A 133 7.08 -17.80 2.76
N GLN A 134 8.04 -18.72 2.64
CA GLN A 134 7.88 -19.81 1.67
C GLN A 134 6.81 -20.76 2.21
N ALA A 135 5.80 -21.06 1.40
CA ALA A 135 4.80 -22.06 1.74
C ALA A 135 5.53 -23.41 1.87
N GLY A 136 5.68 -23.89 3.10
CA GLY A 136 6.33 -25.18 3.36
C GLY A 136 5.56 -26.30 2.65
N GLU A 137 6.28 -27.17 1.95
CA GLU A 137 5.75 -28.47 1.55
C GLU A 137 5.35 -29.24 2.84
N PHE A 138 4.05 -29.41 3.06
CA PHE A 138 3.52 -30.27 4.13
C PHE A 138 3.71 -31.75 3.80
#